data_AF-A0A2E4RNI1-F1
#
_entry.id   AF-A0A2E4RNI1-F1
#
_cell.length_a   1.000
_cell.length_b   1.000
_cell.length_c   1.000
_cell.angle_alpha   90.00
_cell.angle_beta   90.00
_cell.angle_gamma   90.00
#
_symmetry.space_group_name_H-M   'P 1'
#
loop_
_entity.id
_entity.type
_entity.pdbx_description
1 polymer ?
#
loop_
_entity_poly.entity_id
_entity_poly.type
_entity_poly.pdbx_seq_one_letter_code
_entity_poly.pdbx_strand_id
1 'polypeptide(L)'
;MAHVVEDLFVYGTLLPGDVRWPLLERYVTGEGTSDTVAGLLYDTGLDYPAAIFDESATTLILGRRYSLRIDAIDEALRELDIEEDTVDGLYTRVEVITQSGTRCWAYAYGTGLDLTPIPSGNWLNRPTRPPQRFDG
;
A
#
# COMPACT_ATOMS: atom_id res chain seq x y z
N MET A 1 -19.32 7.65 19.32
CA MET A 1 -17.86 7.48 19.49
C MET A 1 -17.31 7.17 18.13
N ALA A 2 -16.44 8.03 17.57
CA ALA A 2 -15.73 7.67 16.34
C ALA A 2 -14.77 6.54 16.70
N HIS A 3 -14.86 5.40 16.02
CA HIS A 3 -13.86 4.35 16.18
C HIS A 3 -12.56 4.85 15.55
N VAL A 4 -11.50 4.90 16.34
CA VAL A 4 -10.16 5.18 15.83
C VAL A 4 -9.73 3.99 14.98
N VAL A 5 -9.29 4.24 13.75
CA VAL A 5 -8.72 3.21 12.88
C VAL A 5 -7.25 3.04 13.27
N GLU A 6 -6.94 1.86 13.82
CA GLU A 6 -5.61 1.54 14.39
C GLU A 6 -4.78 0.62 13.49
N ASP A 7 -5.40 0.04 12.48
CA ASP A 7 -4.74 -0.86 11.54
C ASP A 7 -4.34 -0.14 10.24
N LEU A 8 -3.21 -0.54 9.67
CA LEU A 8 -2.71 -0.12 8.37
C LEU A 8 -2.61 -1.35 7.45
N PHE A 9 -3.23 -1.28 6.28
CA PHE A 9 -3.07 -2.25 5.21
C PHE A 9 -2.01 -1.76 4.23
N VAL A 10 -0.98 -2.59 4.00
CA VAL A 10 0.11 -2.32 3.07
C VAL A 10 0.19 -3.39 1.99
N TYR A 11 0.52 -2.98 0.77
CA TYR A 11 0.47 -3.84 -0.42
C TYR A 11 1.68 -3.67 -1.36
N GLY A 12 2.66 -2.86 -0.96
CA GLY A 12 3.78 -2.43 -1.80
C GLY A 12 5.11 -2.35 -1.09
N THR A 13 5.84 -1.26 -1.26
CA THR A 13 7.19 -1.06 -0.71
C THR A 13 7.26 -1.01 0.82
N LEU A 14 6.11 -0.85 1.48
CA LEU A 14 5.94 -0.98 2.93
C LEU A 14 5.72 -2.44 3.39
N LEU A 15 5.75 -3.44 2.50
CA LEU A 15 5.75 -4.86 2.88
C LEU A 15 7.12 -5.27 3.46
N PRO A 16 7.17 -6.23 4.41
CA PRO A 16 8.43 -6.74 4.94
C PRO A 16 9.42 -7.17 3.85
N GLY A 17 10.65 -6.70 4.00
CA GLY A 17 11.75 -7.00 3.07
C GLY A 17 11.79 -6.11 1.81
N ASP A 18 10.83 -5.21 1.62
CA ASP A 18 10.88 -4.19 0.57
C ASP A 18 11.44 -2.85 1.11
N VAL A 19 11.76 -1.91 0.22
CA VAL A 19 12.68 -0.79 0.48
C VAL A 19 12.18 0.20 1.53
N ARG A 20 10.86 0.34 1.70
CA ARG A 20 10.26 1.25 2.69
C ARG A 20 9.84 0.56 3.99
N TRP A 21 10.00 -0.76 4.11
CA TRP A 21 9.67 -1.49 5.34
C TRP A 21 10.25 -0.86 6.62
N PRO A 22 11.52 -0.43 6.68
CA PRO A 22 12.09 0.16 7.88
C PRO A 22 11.39 1.44 8.37
N LEU A 23 10.67 2.15 7.50
CA LEU A 23 9.88 3.32 7.87
C LEU A 23 8.70 2.92 8.77
N LEU A 24 8.03 1.81 8.43
CA LEU A 24 6.85 1.29 9.12
C LEU A 24 7.20 0.38 10.30
N GLU A 25 8.26 -0.42 10.19
CA GLU A 25 8.63 -1.48 11.15
C GLU A 25 8.63 -1.02 12.61
N ARG A 26 9.15 0.18 12.88
CA ARG A 26 9.23 0.78 14.23
C ARG A 26 7.88 1.19 14.84
N TYR A 27 6.83 1.26 14.02
CA TYR A 27 5.50 1.72 14.42
C TYR A 27 4.48 0.60 14.55
N VAL A 28 4.80 -0.63 14.15
CA VAL A 28 3.84 -1.75 14.16
C VAL A 28 4.03 -2.66 15.36
N THR A 29 2.98 -3.41 15.70
CA THR A 29 3.03 -4.48 16.70
C THR A 29 2.92 -5.85 16.03
N GLY A 30 3.84 -6.75 16.40
CA GLY A 30 3.90 -8.12 15.87
C GLY A 30 4.24 -8.18 14.38
N GLU A 31 4.03 -9.36 13.80
CA GLU A 31 4.42 -9.67 12.42
C GLU A 31 3.42 -9.19 11.35
N GLY A 32 2.25 -8.72 11.77
CA GLY A 32 1.11 -8.44 10.88
C GLY A 32 0.45 -9.71 10.31
N THR A 33 -0.71 -9.53 9.70
CA THR A 33 -1.54 -10.62 9.18
C THR A 33 -1.80 -10.41 7.69
N SER A 34 -1.54 -11.43 6.86
CA SER A 34 -1.89 -11.38 5.44
C SER A 34 -3.38 -11.14 5.25
N ASP A 35 -3.74 -10.23 4.36
CA ASP A 35 -5.12 -9.85 4.10
C ASP A 35 -5.26 -9.34 2.66
N THR A 36 -6.47 -9.01 2.25
CA THR A 36 -6.77 -8.47 0.91
C THR A 36 -7.80 -7.35 0.96
N VAL A 37 -7.75 -6.47 -0.04
CA VAL A 37 -8.73 -5.39 -0.25
C VAL A 37 -9.19 -5.43 -1.71
N ALA A 38 -10.47 -5.16 -1.96
CA ALA A 38 -10.99 -5.10 -3.32
C ALA A 38 -10.43 -3.88 -4.08
N GLY A 39 -9.98 -4.11 -5.31
CA GLY A 39 -9.38 -3.07 -6.14
C GLY A 39 -8.44 -3.60 -7.20
N LEU A 40 -7.69 -2.69 -7.82
CA LEU A 40 -6.70 -2.97 -8.85
C LEU A 40 -5.32 -2.52 -8.40
N LEU A 41 -4.32 -3.37 -8.69
CA LEU A 41 -2.91 -3.08 -8.44
C LEU A 41 -2.18 -2.87 -9.76
N TYR A 42 -1.26 -1.91 -9.77
CA TYR A 42 -0.47 -1.55 -10.93
C TYR A 42 1.01 -1.39 -10.58
N ASP A 43 1.86 -1.66 -11.57
CA ASP A 43 3.26 -1.22 -11.59
C ASP A 43 3.33 0.18 -12.21
N THR A 44 3.97 1.11 -11.50
CA THR A 44 4.19 2.49 -11.95
C THR A 44 5.35 2.62 -12.93
N GLY A 45 6.20 1.59 -13.04
CA GLY A 45 7.49 1.69 -13.72
C GLY A 45 8.57 2.41 -12.91
N LEU A 46 8.30 2.78 -11.66
CA LEU A 46 9.23 3.49 -10.77
C LEU A 46 9.62 2.68 -9.53
N ASP A 47 9.46 1.36 -9.58
CA ASP A 47 9.75 0.42 -8.49
C ASP A 47 8.89 0.59 -7.22
N TYR A 48 7.71 1.17 -7.36
CA TYR A 48 6.64 1.12 -6.35
C TYR A 48 5.28 0.91 -7.00
N PRO A 49 4.32 0.24 -6.34
CA PRO A 49 3.01 -0.02 -6.92
C PRO A 49 2.04 1.14 -6.71
N ALA A 50 1.06 1.23 -7.61
CA ALA A 50 -0.14 2.04 -7.46
C ALA A 50 -1.36 1.16 -7.19
N ALA A 51 -2.17 1.50 -6.18
CA ALA A 51 -3.45 0.83 -5.92
C ALA A 51 -4.63 1.78 -6.11
N ILE A 52 -5.67 1.27 -6.77
CA ILE A 52 -6.99 1.89 -6.82
C ILE A 52 -7.95 0.96 -6.07
N PHE A 53 -8.46 1.42 -4.93
CA PHE A 53 -9.42 0.66 -4.12
C PHE A 53 -10.84 0.88 -4.62
N ASP A 54 -11.58 -0.21 -4.78
CA ASP A 54 -12.97 -0.20 -5.23
C ASP A 54 -13.68 -1.43 -4.67
N GLU A 55 -14.64 -1.23 -3.77
CA GLU A 55 -15.42 -2.32 -3.15
C GLU A 55 -16.24 -3.13 -4.16
N SER A 56 -16.53 -2.56 -5.35
CA SER A 56 -17.23 -3.23 -6.43
C SER A 56 -16.31 -4.03 -7.36
N ALA A 57 -14.98 -3.91 -7.20
CA ALA A 57 -14.03 -4.64 -8.01
C ALA A 57 -14.12 -6.15 -7.74
N THR A 58 -13.99 -6.94 -8.82
CA THR A 58 -13.93 -8.40 -8.73
C THR A 58 -12.52 -8.94 -8.49
N THR A 59 -11.52 -8.06 -8.55
CA THR A 59 -10.11 -8.34 -8.28
C THR A 59 -9.74 -7.93 -6.86
N LEU A 60 -8.68 -8.57 -6.33
CA LEU A 60 -8.19 -8.32 -4.98
C LEU A 60 -6.74 -7.86 -5.03
N ILE A 61 -6.40 -6.89 -4.19
CA ILE A 61 -5.04 -6.47 -3.87
C ILE A 61 -4.58 -7.29 -2.67
N LEU A 62 -3.48 -8.01 -2.82
CA LEU A 62 -2.86 -8.81 -1.78
C LEU A 62 -1.88 -7.94 -0.97
N GLY A 63 -2.00 -8.03 0.35
CA GLY A 63 -1.16 -7.25 1.23
C GLY A 63 -1.10 -7.85 2.62
N ARG A 64 -0.74 -7.00 3.57
CA ARG A 64 -0.63 -7.32 4.98
C ARG A 64 -1.19 -6.19 5.82
N ARG A 65 -1.93 -6.56 6.86
CA ARG A 65 -2.44 -5.63 7.88
C ARG A 65 -1.53 -5.62 9.09
N TYR A 66 -1.25 -4.43 9.60
CA TYR A 66 -0.50 -4.21 10.82
C TYR A 66 -1.29 -3.34 11.78
N SER A 67 -1.31 -3.72 13.05
CA SER A 67 -1.80 -2.83 14.10
C SER A 67 -0.68 -1.87 14.47
N LEU A 68 -0.95 -0.57 14.32
CA LEU A 68 -0.04 0.50 14.71
C LEU A 68 0.01 0.59 16.23
N ARG A 69 1.17 0.94 16.76
CA ARG A 69 1.36 1.21 18.17
C ARG A 69 0.50 2.41 18.59
N ILE A 70 -0.34 2.19 19.61
CA ILE A 70 -1.29 3.21 20.07
C ILE A 70 -0.62 4.51 20.55
N ASP A 71 0.60 4.43 21.08
CA ASP A 71 1.38 5.56 21.57
C ASP A 71 2.08 6.36 20.46
N ALA A 72 2.08 5.86 19.23
CA ALA A 72 2.80 6.43 18.09
C ALA A 72 1.98 6.48 16.79
N ILE A 73 0.67 6.20 16.84
CA ILE A 73 -0.17 6.13 15.63
C ILE A 73 -0.17 7.45 14.84
N ASP A 74 -0.35 8.58 15.51
CA ASP A 74 -0.37 9.89 14.85
C ASP A 74 0.99 10.24 14.23
N GLU A 75 2.09 9.86 14.90
CA GLU A 75 3.44 10.05 14.39
C GLU A 75 3.71 9.18 13.16
N ALA A 76 3.36 7.89 13.23
CA ALA A 76 3.50 6.94 12.14
C ALA A 76 2.74 7.41 10.90
N LEU A 77 1.48 7.79 11.09
CA LEU A 77 0.59 8.27 10.04
C LEU A 77 1.13 9.56 9.40
N ARG A 78 1.60 10.52 10.20
CA ARG A 78 2.19 11.76 9.71
C ARG A 78 3.46 11.51 8.88
N GLU A 79 4.34 10.62 9.31
CA GLU A 79 5.58 10.34 8.57
C GLU A 79 5.32 9.60 7.25
N LEU A 80 4.38 8.66 7.27
CA LEU A 80 3.96 7.97 6.05
C LEU A 80 3.27 8.93 5.07
N ASP A 81 2.43 9.87 5.56
CA ASP A 81 1.84 10.91 4.69
C ASP A 81 2.92 11.74 3.99
N ILE A 82 3.98 12.14 4.72
CA ILE A 82 5.07 12.92 4.14
C ILE A 82 5.82 12.11 3.07
N GLU A 83 6.17 10.85 3.36
CA GLU A 83 6.88 10.00 2.39
C GLU A 83 6.03 9.77 1.14
N GLU A 84 4.75 9.42 1.30
CA GLU A 84 3.86 9.05 0.20
C GLU A 84 3.37 10.27 -0.63
N ASP A 85 3.37 11.48 -0.06
CA ASP A 85 3.09 12.73 -0.80
C ASP A 85 4.30 13.20 -1.64
N THR A 86 5.52 12.73 -1.33
CA THR A 86 6.74 13.13 -2.05
C THR A 86 7.04 12.31 -3.30
N VAL A 87 6.32 11.21 -3.52
CA VAL A 87 6.51 10.36 -4.70
C VAL A 87 5.60 10.79 -5.85
N ASP A 88 6.06 10.55 -7.08
CA ASP A 88 5.18 10.70 -8.24
C ASP A 88 3.99 9.74 -8.10
N GLY A 89 2.78 10.24 -8.30
CA GLY A 89 1.53 9.50 -8.11
C GLY A 89 0.58 10.08 -7.07
N LEU A 90 1.03 11.06 -6.25
CA LEU A 90 0.20 11.83 -5.31
C LEU A 90 -0.64 10.93 -4.38
N TYR A 91 0.03 10.04 -3.66
CA TYR A 91 -0.66 9.05 -2.83
C TYR A 91 -1.36 9.73 -1.67
N THR A 92 -2.57 9.25 -1.35
CA THR A 92 -3.37 9.80 -0.26
C THR A 92 -3.82 8.70 0.67
N ARG A 93 -3.81 8.97 1.98
CA ARG A 93 -4.34 8.03 2.96
C ARG A 93 -5.86 7.98 2.89
N VAL A 94 -6.41 6.77 2.78
CA VAL A 94 -7.84 6.48 2.75
C VAL A 94 -8.20 5.37 3.73
N GLU A 95 -9.45 5.32 4.16
CA GLU A 95 -9.99 4.17 4.90
C GLU A 95 -10.42 3.08 3.91
N VAL A 96 -10.10 1.83 4.23
CA VAL A 96 -10.54 0.63 3.49
C VAL A 96 -11.11 -0.40 4.45
N ILE A 97 -11.94 -1.31 3.93
CA ILE A 97 -12.37 -2.51 4.64
C ILE A 97 -11.72 -3.72 3.94
N THR A 98 -10.95 -4.49 4.70
CA THR A 98 -10.32 -5.71 4.19
C THR A 98 -11.35 -6.83 4.01
N GLN A 99 -11.00 -7.89 3.28
CA GLN A 99 -11.87 -9.06 3.12
C GLN A 99 -12.13 -9.79 4.46
N SER A 100 -11.28 -9.61 5.48
CA SER A 100 -11.58 -10.08 6.84
C SER A 100 -12.57 -9.20 7.61
N GLY A 101 -13.06 -8.11 7.01
CA GLY A 101 -13.96 -7.14 7.63
C GLY A 101 -13.28 -6.15 8.55
N THR A 102 -11.95 -6.02 8.50
CA THR A 102 -11.21 -5.08 9.35
C THR A 102 -11.07 -3.72 8.66
N ARG A 103 -11.40 -2.65 9.37
CA ARG A 103 -11.19 -1.29 8.88
C ARG A 103 -9.73 -0.90 9.07
N CYS A 104 -9.09 -0.43 8.01
CA CYS A 104 -7.69 -0.04 8.01
C CYS A 104 -7.50 1.29 7.29
N TRP A 105 -6.42 1.98 7.63
CA TRP A 105 -5.81 2.94 6.72
C TRP A 105 -5.12 2.20 5.57
N ALA A 106 -5.05 2.83 4.40
CA ALA A 106 -4.20 2.44 3.29
C ALA A 106 -3.81 3.68 2.48
N TYR A 107 -2.74 3.63 1.70
CA TYR A 107 -2.38 4.70 0.77
C TYR A 107 -2.91 4.36 -0.61
N ALA A 108 -3.78 5.19 -1.17
CA ALA A 108 -4.32 5.03 -2.52
C ALA A 108 -3.50 5.87 -3.49
N TYR A 109 -3.27 5.34 -4.68
CA TYR A 109 -2.68 6.10 -5.77
C TYR A 109 -3.64 7.24 -6.18
N GLY A 110 -3.09 8.42 -6.41
CA GLY A 110 -3.82 9.57 -6.91
C GLY A 110 -3.89 9.56 -8.44
N THR A 111 -2.89 10.15 -9.11
CA THR A 111 -2.88 10.34 -10.56
C THR A 111 -1.49 10.70 -11.09
N GLY A 112 -1.35 10.87 -12.40
CA GLY A 112 -0.18 11.48 -13.03
C GLY A 112 0.84 10.53 -13.64
N LEU A 113 0.62 9.22 -13.55
CA LEU A 113 1.50 8.18 -14.10
C LEU A 113 0.76 7.26 -15.08
N ASP A 114 1.53 6.73 -16.03
CA ASP A 114 1.11 5.61 -16.87
C ASP A 114 1.28 4.29 -16.08
N LEU A 115 0.19 3.54 -15.96
CA LEU A 115 0.12 2.38 -15.08
C LEU A 115 0.03 1.07 -15.87
N THR A 116 0.85 0.09 -15.49
CA THR A 116 0.77 -1.28 -16.03
C THR A 116 0.05 -2.19 -15.04
N PRO A 117 -1.08 -2.83 -15.39
CA PRO A 117 -1.79 -3.70 -14.46
C PRO A 117 -0.93 -4.85 -13.94
N ILE A 118 -1.10 -5.20 -12.66
CA ILE A 118 -0.59 -6.43 -12.04
C ILE A 118 -1.79 -7.36 -11.81
N PRO A 119 -2.13 -8.28 -12.73
CA PRO A 119 -3.37 -9.06 -12.64
C PRO A 119 -3.43 -9.99 -11.42
N SER A 120 -2.28 -10.35 -10.86
CA SER A 120 -2.20 -11.16 -9.64
C SER A 120 -2.61 -10.39 -8.38
N GLY A 121 -2.69 -9.05 -8.44
CA GLY A 121 -2.91 -8.19 -7.29
C GLY A 121 -1.78 -8.23 -6.26
N ASN A 122 -0.63 -8.83 -6.59
CA ASN A 122 0.45 -9.08 -5.64
C ASN A 122 1.75 -8.42 -6.13
N TRP A 123 2.17 -7.36 -5.45
CA TRP A 123 3.38 -6.60 -5.76
C TRP A 123 4.67 -7.45 -5.76
N LEU A 124 4.78 -8.40 -4.82
CA LEU A 124 5.94 -9.28 -4.71
C LEU A 124 5.97 -10.35 -5.80
N ASN A 125 4.84 -10.58 -6.48
CA ASN A 125 4.70 -11.45 -7.64
C ASN A 125 4.30 -10.65 -8.89
N ARG A 126 4.91 -9.47 -9.05
CA ARG A 126 4.75 -8.64 -10.26
C ARG A 126 5.58 -9.20 -11.42
N PRO A 127 5.13 -9.02 -12.68
CA PRO A 127 5.93 -9.39 -13.84
C PRO A 127 7.29 -8.66 -13.84
N THR A 128 8.35 -9.36 -14.25
CA THR A 128 9.64 -8.71 -14.48
C THR A 128 9.52 -7.74 -15.64
N ARG A 129 9.92 -6.48 -15.43
CA ARG A 129 10.00 -5.51 -16.52
C ARG A 129 11.05 -5.96 -17.53
N PRO A 130 10.78 -5.87 -18.85
CA PRO A 130 11.84 -6.01 -19.83
C PRO A 130 12.91 -4.94 -19.54
N PRO A 131 14.21 -5.22 -19.78
CA PRO A 131 15.25 -4.22 -19.57
C PRO A 131 14.91 -2.95 -20.35
N GLN A 132 14.93 -1.80 -19.67
CA GLN A 132 14.76 -0.51 -20.33
C GLN A 132 15.87 -0.38 -21.37
N ARG A 133 15.47 -0.33 -22.65
CA ARG A 133 16.40 0.05 -23.71
C ARG A 133 16.66 1.54 -23.52
N PHE A 134 17.82 1.88 -22.99
CA PHE A 134 18.34 3.24 -23.07
C PHE A 134 18.77 3.44 -24.52
N ASP A 135 17.89 4.03 -25.33
CA ASP A 135 18.33 4.64 -26.59
C ASP A 135 19.09 5.91 -26.18
N GLY A 136 20.42 5.84 -26.30
CA GLY A 136 21.36 6.89 -25.88
C GLY A 136 21.39 8.11 -26.78
#